data_AF-A0A0Q1A9W4-F1
#
_entry.id   AF-A0A0Q1A9W4-F1
#
_cell.length_a   1.000
_cell.length_b   1.000
_cell.length_c   1.000
_cell.angle_alpha   90.00
_cell.angle_beta   90.00
_cell.angle_gamma   90.00
#
_symmetry.space_group_name_H-M   'P 1'
#
loop_
_entity.id
_entity.type
_entity.pdbx_description
1 polymer ?
#
loop_
_entity_poly.entity_id
_entity_poly.type
_entity_poly.pdbx_seq_one_letter_code
_entity_poly.pdbx_strand_id
1 'polypeptide(L)'
;MKNLKNSVALFILFLGMTLAFTLSAFKVKHNTPKYQYIINSTAAVDIKDIDNWRLVDDESPDCGLAGTLVCQYAFNGDINEFQDFLELPSTTAVMINNNAVTTKL
;
A
#
# COMPACT_ATOMS: atom_id res chain seq x y z
N MET A 1 33.95 39.22 31.27
CA MET A 1 33.12 38.21 30.57
C MET A 1 31.83 38.87 30.04
N LYS A 2 31.88 39.66 28.95
CA LYS A 2 30.69 40.34 28.38
C LYS A 2 30.19 39.71 27.07
N ASN A 3 30.97 38.83 26.44
CA ASN A 3 30.67 38.26 25.12
C ASN A 3 29.97 36.88 25.18
N LEU A 4 29.82 36.29 26.36
CA LEU A 4 29.21 34.95 26.52
C LEU A 4 27.67 34.99 26.42
N LYS A 5 27.05 36.15 26.69
CA LYS A 5 25.58 36.28 26.68
C LYS A 5 25.01 36.34 25.26
N ASN A 6 25.79 36.83 24.28
CA ASN A 6 25.34 36.91 22.89
C ASN A 6 25.50 35.60 22.10
N SER A 7 26.35 34.67 22.53
CA SER A 7 26.53 33.38 21.84
C SER A 7 25.45 32.35 22.17
N VAL A 8 24.84 32.44 23.36
CA VAL A 8 23.76 31.53 23.80
C VAL A 8 22.46 31.80 23.01
N ALA A 9 22.15 33.07 22.72
CA ALA A 9 20.98 33.43 21.92
C ALA A 9 21.07 32.92 20.46
N LEU A 10 22.28 32.90 19.90
CA LEU A 10 22.51 32.36 18.56
C LEU A 10 22.28 30.84 18.54
N PHE A 11 22.74 30.12 19.57
CA PHE A 11 22.61 28.66 19.67
C PHE A 11 21.14 28.20 19.75
N ILE A 12 20.29 28.94 20.47
CA ILE A 12 18.86 28.64 20.60
C ILE A 12 18.12 28.80 19.25
N LEU A 13 18.53 29.79 18.44
CA LEU A 13 17.96 30.06 17.12
C LEU A 13 18.32 28.97 16.09
N PHE A 14 19.54 28.42 16.17
CA PHE A 14 19.97 27.28 15.35
C PHE A 14 19.30 25.95 15.77
N LEU A 15 19.10 25.70 17.06
CA LEU A 15 18.38 24.50 17.52
C LEU A 15 16.88 24.54 17.16
N GLY A 16 16.23 25.71 17.24
CA GLY A 16 14.82 25.85 16.86
C GLY A 16 14.58 25.59 15.37
N MET A 17 15.54 25.97 14.53
CA MET A 17 15.43 25.80 13.08
C MET A 17 15.68 24.35 12.64
N THR A 18 16.54 23.59 13.33
CA THR A 18 16.77 22.16 12.99
C THR A 18 15.62 21.24 13.44
N LEU A 19 14.92 21.53 14.53
CA LEU A 19 13.74 20.75 14.95
C LEU A 19 12.54 20.90 14.00
N ALA A 20 12.40 22.03 13.31
CA ALA A 20 11.28 22.24 12.39
C ALA A 20 11.40 21.39 11.10
N PHE A 21 12.62 20.99 10.72
CA PHE A 21 12.84 20.16 9.52
C PHE A 21 12.76 18.66 9.79
N THR A 22 12.89 18.20 11.04
CA THR A 22 12.81 16.76 11.36
C THR A 22 11.38 16.23 11.40
N LEU A 23 10.38 17.09 11.65
CA LEU A 23 8.96 16.69 11.64
C LEU A 23 8.41 16.43 10.22
N SER A 24 9.13 16.83 9.16
CA SER A 24 8.72 16.57 7.78
C SER A 24 9.10 15.17 7.27
N ALA A 25 9.89 14.40 8.04
CA ALA A 25 10.43 13.11 7.61
C ALA A 25 9.51 11.91 7.87
N PHE A 26 8.46 12.07 8.69
CA PHE A 26 7.42 11.05 8.87
C PHE A 26 6.22 11.32 7.96
N LYS A 27 6.46 11.47 6.66
CA LYS A 27 5.42 11.07 5.71
C LYS A 27 5.41 9.55 5.75
N VAL A 28 4.59 8.99 6.65
CA VAL A 28 4.23 7.58 6.62
C VAL A 28 3.82 7.31 5.18
N LYS A 29 4.62 6.53 4.43
CA LYS A 29 4.16 5.93 3.19
C LYS A 29 2.95 5.11 3.61
N HIS A 30 1.76 5.64 3.38
CA HIS A 30 0.56 4.83 3.39
C HIS A 30 0.73 3.88 2.20
N ASN A 31 1.40 2.75 2.44
CA ASN A 31 1.38 1.64 1.52
C ASN A 31 -0.06 1.18 1.47
N THR A 32 -0.75 1.47 0.37
CA THR A 32 -2.07 0.93 0.10
C THR A 32 -1.98 -0.60 0.24
N PRO A 33 -2.84 -1.24 1.05
CA PRO A 33 -2.87 -2.69 1.17
C PRO A 33 -2.94 -3.35 -0.21
N LYS A 34 -2.15 -4.41 -0.36
CA LYS A 34 -2.14 -5.24 -1.57
C LYS A 34 -2.76 -6.58 -1.25
N TYR A 35 -3.68 -7.02 -2.08
CA TYR A 35 -4.29 -8.33 -2.00
C TYR A 35 -3.77 -9.18 -3.14
N GLN A 36 -3.21 -10.35 -2.83
CA GLN A 36 -2.72 -11.31 -3.80
C GLN A 36 -3.74 -12.42 -4.02
N TYR A 37 -4.01 -12.72 -5.28
CA TYR A 37 -4.87 -13.82 -5.70
C TYR A 37 -4.09 -15.15 -5.73
N ILE A 38 -4.42 -16.07 -4.84
CA ILE A 38 -3.54 -17.21 -4.50
C ILE A 38 -3.81 -18.47 -5.32
N ILE A 39 -4.98 -18.60 -5.94
CA ILE A 39 -5.34 -19.83 -6.64
C ILE A 39 -4.93 -19.81 -8.12
N ASN A 40 -4.70 -20.99 -8.68
CA ASN A 40 -4.52 -21.16 -10.12
C ASN A 40 -5.88 -21.44 -10.76
N SER A 41 -6.58 -20.38 -11.16
CA SER A 41 -7.84 -20.46 -11.90
C SER A 41 -7.84 -19.47 -13.05
N THR A 42 -8.67 -19.75 -14.05
CA THR A 42 -9.00 -18.87 -15.18
C THR A 42 -10.47 -18.45 -15.18
N ALA A 43 -11.26 -18.92 -14.22
CA ALA A 43 -12.67 -18.59 -14.13
C ALA A 43 -12.87 -17.21 -13.48
N ALA A 44 -13.65 -16.35 -14.15
CA ALA A 44 -13.93 -15.00 -13.68
C ALA A 44 -14.71 -14.96 -12.35
N VAL A 45 -15.48 -16.01 -12.04
CA VAL A 45 -16.26 -16.10 -10.81
C VAL A 45 -15.36 -16.23 -9.58
N ASP A 46 -14.23 -16.91 -9.72
CA ASP A 46 -13.33 -17.20 -8.60
C ASP A 46 -12.60 -15.94 -8.09
N ILE A 47 -12.45 -14.91 -8.94
CA ILE A 47 -11.90 -13.59 -8.54
C ILE A 47 -12.78 -12.91 -7.50
N LYS A 48 -14.08 -13.18 -7.47
CA LYS A 48 -15.01 -12.54 -6.52
C LYS A 48 -15.03 -13.23 -5.16
N ASP A 49 -14.44 -14.41 -5.06
CA ASP A 49 -14.40 -15.17 -3.82
C ASP A 49 -13.22 -14.68 -2.97
N ILE A 50 -13.52 -14.09 -1.81
CA ILE A 50 -12.54 -13.52 -0.89
C ILE A 50 -11.55 -14.58 -0.36
N ASP A 51 -11.96 -15.85 -0.29
CA ASP A 51 -11.12 -16.94 0.20
C ASP A 51 -9.92 -17.22 -0.75
N ASN A 52 -10.02 -16.73 -1.99
CA ASN A 52 -8.94 -16.80 -2.98
C ASN A 52 -7.96 -15.62 -2.91
N TRP A 53 -8.12 -14.72 -1.93
CA TRP A 53 -7.27 -13.56 -1.73
C TRP A 53 -6.56 -13.60 -0.38
N ARG A 54 -5.36 -13.04 -0.34
CA ARG A 54 -4.62 -12.81 0.90
C ARG A 54 -4.02 -11.41 0.91
N LEU A 55 -3.97 -10.78 2.08
CA LEU A 55 -3.18 -9.57 2.27
C LEU A 55 -1.68 -9.90 2.12
N VAL A 56 -0.96 -9.06 1.38
CA VAL A 56 0.49 -9.18 1.18
C VAL A 56 1.19 -7.86 1.42
N ASP A 57 2.45 -7.95 1.83
CA ASP A 57 3.36 -6.82 1.93
C ASP A 57 4.08 -6.56 0.59
N ASP A 58 4.88 -5.50 0.54
CA ASP A 58 5.66 -5.13 -0.65
C ASP A 58 6.81 -6.10 -0.96
N GLU A 59 7.19 -6.95 -0.01
CA GLU A 59 8.31 -7.90 -0.13
C GLU A 59 7.84 -9.31 -0.54
N SER A 60 6.53 -9.51 -0.64
CA SER A 60 5.93 -10.80 -0.96
C SER A 60 6.31 -11.25 -2.37
N PRO A 61 6.75 -12.51 -2.55
CA PRO A 61 7.26 -13.01 -3.81
C PRO A 61 6.20 -12.96 -4.92
N ASP A 62 6.67 -12.65 -6.13
CA ASP A 62 5.87 -12.51 -7.35
C ASP A 62 5.01 -13.76 -7.60
N CYS A 63 3.84 -13.61 -8.24
CA CYS A 63 2.73 -14.57 -8.18
C CYS A 63 2.93 -15.96 -8.84
N GLY A 64 4.16 -16.36 -9.14
CA GLY A 64 4.45 -17.64 -9.79
C GLY A 64 3.82 -17.76 -11.19
N LEU A 65 3.89 -18.96 -11.77
CA LEU A 65 3.56 -19.21 -13.19
C LEU A 65 2.06 -19.30 -13.51
N ALA A 66 1.77 -18.79 -14.71
CA ALA A 66 0.68 -18.94 -15.68
C ALA A 66 -0.77 -18.96 -15.17
N GLY A 67 -1.41 -17.81 -15.30
CA GLY A 67 -2.87 -17.64 -15.31
C GLY A 67 -3.23 -16.34 -16.01
N THR A 68 -4.45 -16.22 -16.53
CA THR A 68 -4.93 -14.97 -17.17
C THR A 68 -5.52 -13.98 -16.17
N LEU A 69 -5.61 -14.36 -14.90
CA LEU A 69 -6.21 -13.58 -13.84
C LEU A 69 -5.18 -12.73 -13.10
N VAL A 70 -5.67 -11.66 -12.48
CA VAL A 70 -4.94 -10.74 -11.61
C VAL A 70 -4.05 -11.50 -10.63
N CYS A 71 -2.84 -10.99 -10.43
CA CYS A 71 -1.91 -11.51 -9.43
C CYS A 71 -2.04 -10.70 -8.14
N GLN A 72 -1.95 -9.37 -8.24
CA GLN A 72 -2.10 -8.45 -7.10
C GLN A 72 -3.05 -7.31 -7.44
N TYR A 73 -3.83 -6.89 -6.45
CA TYR A 73 -4.74 -5.76 -6.53
C TYR A 73 -4.52 -4.84 -5.34
N ALA A 74 -4.35 -3.54 -5.58
CA ALA A 74 -4.21 -2.54 -4.53
C ALA A 74 -5.58 -2.00 -4.16
N PHE A 75 -5.97 -2.14 -2.90
CA PHE A 75 -7.26 -1.65 -2.41
C PHE A 75 -7.06 -0.90 -1.10
N ASN A 76 -7.62 0.31 -1.03
CA ASN A 76 -7.54 1.14 0.16
C ASN A 76 -8.66 0.78 1.13
N GLY A 77 -8.45 -0.30 1.88
CA GLY A 77 -9.37 -0.79 2.89
C GLY A 77 -8.89 -2.12 3.47
N ASP A 78 -9.55 -2.58 4.52
CA ASP A 78 -9.29 -3.90 5.11
C ASP A 78 -9.92 -5.04 4.31
N ILE A 79 -9.72 -6.30 4.76
CA ILE A 79 -10.18 -7.48 4.03
C ILE A 79 -11.72 -7.56 3.94
N ASN A 80 -12.44 -7.01 4.92
CA ASN A 80 -13.90 -7.01 4.91
C ASN A 80 -14.41 -5.96 3.91
N GLU A 81 -13.83 -4.76 3.92
CA GLU A 81 -14.13 -3.73 2.92
C GLU A 81 -13.77 -4.19 1.51
N PHE A 82 -12.71 -4.99 1.37
CA PHE A 82 -12.34 -5.60 0.10
C PHE A 82 -13.35 -6.66 -0.34
N GLN A 83 -13.85 -7.50 0.58
CA GLN A 83 -14.95 -8.43 0.30
C GLN A 83 -16.19 -7.68 -0.19
N ASP A 84 -16.62 -6.65 0.53
CA ASP A 84 -17.75 -5.81 0.13
C ASP A 84 -17.55 -5.26 -1.29
N PHE A 85 -16.34 -4.80 -1.61
CA PHE A 85 -15.97 -4.35 -2.95
C PHE A 85 -16.09 -5.45 -4.01
N LEU A 86 -15.66 -6.69 -3.75
CA LEU A 86 -15.78 -7.82 -4.69
C LEU A 86 -17.25 -8.19 -4.97
N GLU A 87 -18.09 -8.08 -3.94
CA GLU A 87 -19.52 -8.42 -3.98
C GLU A 87 -20.38 -7.35 -4.67
N LEU A 88 -19.88 -6.11 -4.83
CA LEU A 88 -20.60 -5.07 -5.57
C LEU A 88 -21.00 -5.55 -6.98
N PRO A 89 -22.27 -5.33 -7.41
CA PRO A 89 -22.71 -5.69 -8.76
C PRO A 89 -21.91 -5.01 -9.87
N SER A 90 -21.35 -3.82 -9.59
CA SER A 90 -20.50 -3.06 -10.52
C SER A 90 -19.08 -3.57 -10.61
N THR A 91 -18.61 -4.32 -9.61
CA THR A 91 -17.26 -4.89 -9.62
C THR A 91 -17.27 -6.13 -10.50
N THR A 92 -16.43 -6.14 -11.53
CA THR A 92 -16.33 -7.26 -12.48
C THR A 92 -14.91 -7.80 -12.50
N ALA A 93 -14.76 -9.08 -12.85
CA ALA A 93 -13.43 -9.67 -13.04
C ALA A 93 -12.61 -8.89 -14.08
N VAL A 94 -13.27 -8.35 -15.12
CA VAL A 94 -12.63 -7.50 -16.14
C VAL A 94 -12.09 -6.21 -15.52
N MET A 95 -12.87 -5.53 -14.67
CA MET A 95 -12.42 -4.34 -13.95
C MET A 95 -11.19 -4.66 -13.09
N ILE A 96 -11.24 -5.74 -12.31
CA ILE A 96 -10.14 -6.11 -11.40
C ILE A 96 -8.88 -6.47 -12.20
N ASN A 97 -9.00 -7.28 -13.25
CA ASN A 97 -7.87 -7.66 -14.11
C ASN A 97 -7.26 -6.45 -14.84
N ASN A 98 -8.07 -5.51 -15.32
CA ASN A 98 -7.60 -4.30 -16.02
C ASN A 98 -6.88 -3.32 -15.08
N ASN A 99 -7.14 -3.40 -13.77
CA ASN A 99 -6.52 -2.55 -12.75
C ASN A 99 -5.58 -3.35 -11.83
N ALA A 100 -5.09 -4.49 -12.32
CA ALA A 100 -4.10 -5.29 -11.62
C ALA A 100 -2.82 -4.47 -11.36
N VAL A 101 -2.27 -4.59 -10.15
CA VAL A 101 -0.92 -4.09 -9.84
C VAL A 101 0.10 -4.91 -10.60
N THR A 102 -0.11 -6.22 -10.58
CA THR A 102 0.70 -7.22 -11.29
C THR A 102 -0.24 -8.30 -11.81
N THR A 103 0.08 -8.86 -12.97
CA THR A 103 -0.59 -10.02 -13.58
C THR A 103 0.26 -11.27 -13.43
N LYS A 104 -0.35 -12.46 -13.40
CA LYS A 104 0.42 -13.72 -13.42
C LYS A 104 1.20 -13.83 -14.74
N LEU A 105 2.45 -14.31 -14.68
CA LEU A 105 3.36 -14.45 -15.82
C LEU A 105 3.09 -15.72 -16.62
#